data_AF-A0A963DXY7-F1
#
_entry.id   AF-A0A963DXY7-F1
#
_cell.length_a   1.000
_cell.length_b   1.000
_cell.length_c   1.000
_cell.angle_alpha   90.00
_cell.angle_beta   90.00
_cell.angle_gamma   90.00
#
_symmetry.space_group_name_H-M   'P 1'
#
loop_
_entity.id
_entity.type
_entity.pdbx_description
1 polymer ?
#
loop_
_entity_poly.entity_id
_entity_poly.type
_entity_poly.pdbx_seq_one_letter_code
_entity_poly.pdbx_strand_id
1 'polypeptide(L)'
;MPDTRYTHPAIILHWLMAVLLIALFSLGIYMHDLPLSPDKLKLYAWHKWAGVTAFVLVLLRLAWRVGHRPPPLPAAMPDWQKAAAHGIHHLF
;
A
#
# COMPACT_ATOMS: atom_id res chain seq x y z
N MET A 1 -26.62 -3.24 -13.37
CA MET A 1 -26.42 -3.28 -11.91
C MET A 1 -25.09 -2.60 -11.63
N PRO A 2 -24.97 -1.70 -10.64
CA PRO A 2 -23.67 -1.12 -10.30
C PRO A 2 -22.70 -2.23 -9.93
N ASP A 3 -21.49 -2.20 -10.49
CA ASP A 3 -20.45 -3.18 -10.20
C ASP A 3 -20.06 -3.09 -8.73
N THR A 4 -20.21 -4.19 -8.00
CA THR A 4 -19.92 -4.28 -6.55
C THR A 4 -18.50 -4.75 -6.27
N ARG A 5 -17.67 -4.95 -7.30
CA ARG A 5 -16.30 -5.47 -7.18
C ARG A 5 -15.26 -4.42 -7.54
N TYR A 6 -14.13 -4.46 -6.84
CA TYR A 6 -12.94 -3.71 -7.21
C TYR A 6 -12.37 -4.23 -8.53
N THR A 7 -11.77 -3.32 -9.31
CA THR A 7 -11.10 -3.69 -10.55
C THR A 7 -9.87 -4.58 -10.26
N HIS A 8 -9.57 -5.51 -11.16
CA HIS A 8 -8.39 -6.37 -11.03
C HIS A 8 -7.08 -5.59 -10.77
N PRO A 9 -6.80 -4.46 -11.47
CA PRO A 9 -5.62 -3.65 -11.18
C PRO A 9 -5.57 -3.13 -9.74
N ALA A 10 -6.71 -2.73 -9.16
CA ALA A 10 -6.77 -2.24 -7.79
C ALA A 10 -6.43 -3.35 -6.77
N ILE A 11 -6.92 -4.57 -7.01
CA ILE A 11 -6.63 -5.74 -6.17
C ILE A 11 -5.15 -6.12 -6.26
N ILE A 12 -4.61 -6.19 -7.47
CA ILE A 12 -3.18 -6.53 -7.70
C ILE A 12 -2.27 -5.50 -7.04
N LEU A 13 -2.52 -4.21 -7.28
CA LEU A 13 -1.72 -3.14 -6.67
C LEU A 13 -1.79 -3.18 -5.14
N HIS A 14 -2.94 -3.49 -4.56
CA HIS A 14 -3.08 -3.60 -3.11
C HIS A 14 -2.21 -4.72 -2.52
N TRP A 15 -2.31 -5.93 -3.06
CA TRP A 15 -1.53 -7.07 -2.55
C TRP A 15 -0.03 -6.93 -2.83
N LEU A 16 0.34 -6.38 -3.99
CA LEU A 16 1.73 -6.06 -4.29
C LEU A 16 2.32 -5.10 -3.26
N MET A 17 1.59 -4.05 -2.90
CA MET A 17 2.00 -3.11 -1.86
C MET A 17 2.13 -3.79 -0.49
N ALA A 18 1.19 -4.65 -0.11
CA ALA A 18 1.25 -5.37 1.16
C ALA A 18 2.54 -6.22 1.26
N VAL A 19 2.85 -6.98 0.21
CA VAL A 19 4.08 -7.80 0.15
C VAL A 19 5.33 -6.94 0.21
N LEU A 20 5.39 -5.85 -0.56
CA LEU A 20 6.52 -4.92 -0.58
C LEU A 20 6.78 -4.31 0.81
N LEU A 21 5.73 -3.87 1.49
CA LEU A 21 5.84 -3.27 2.81
C LEU A 21 6.31 -4.28 3.87
N ILE A 22 5.80 -5.52 3.83
CA ILE A 22 6.27 -6.60 4.73
C ILE A 22 7.74 -6.90 4.47
N ALA A 23 8.16 -6.99 3.21
CA ALA A 23 9.55 -7.25 2.83
C ALA A 23 10.48 -6.11 3.27
N LEU A 24 10.09 -4.86 3.01
CA LEU A 24 10.84 -3.67 3.45
C LEU A 24 10.96 -3.62 4.97
N PHE A 25 9.87 -3.83 5.69
CA PHE A 25 9.86 -3.81 7.16
C PHE A 25 10.76 -4.91 7.73
N SER A 26 10.60 -6.15 7.26
CA SER A 26 11.43 -7.30 7.69
C SER A 26 12.90 -7.07 7.39
N LEU A 27 13.23 -6.56 6.19
CA LEU A 27 14.60 -6.23 5.81
C LEU A 27 15.17 -5.09 6.66
N GLY A 28 14.33 -4.11 7.02
CA GLY A 28 14.71 -2.99 7.88
C GLY A 28 15.12 -3.43 9.28
N ILE A 29 14.35 -4.34 9.89
CA ILE A 29 14.70 -4.96 11.17
C ILE A 29 16.00 -5.77 11.03
N TYR A 30 16.09 -6.64 10.02
CA TYR A 30 17.27 -7.47 9.80
C TYR A 30 18.56 -6.65 9.63
N MET A 31 18.52 -5.59 8.81
CA MET A 31 19.71 -4.79 8.51
C MET A 31 20.14 -3.89 9.67
N HIS A 32 19.27 -3.62 10.64
CA HIS A 32 19.57 -2.75 11.78
C HIS A 32 20.72 -3.33 12.61
N ASP A 33 20.62 -4.61 12.97
CA ASP A 33 21.51 -5.31 13.91
C ASP A 33 22.84 -5.79 13.29
N LEU A 34 23.00 -5.67 11.96
CA LEU A 34 24.23 -6.09 11.29
C LEU A 34 25.42 -5.20 11.69
N PRO A 35 26.64 -5.74 11.81
CA PRO A 35 27.84 -4.91 11.95
C PRO A 35 28.06 -4.07 10.69
N LEU A 36 28.78 -2.95 10.82
CA LEU A 36 29.13 -2.12 9.68
C LEU A 36 30.04 -2.90 8.73
N SER A 37 29.53 -3.18 7.53
CA SER A 37 30.24 -3.94 6.49
C SER A 37 29.79 -3.50 5.10
N PRO A 38 30.56 -3.81 4.03
CA PRO A 38 30.14 -3.57 2.66
C PRO A 38 28.78 -4.22 2.33
N ASP A 39 28.51 -5.41 2.88
CA ASP A 39 27.24 -6.11 2.70
C ASP A 39 26.08 -5.38 3.37
N LYS A 40 26.27 -4.84 4.59
CA LYS A 40 25.26 -3.98 5.24
C LYS A 40 24.93 -2.78 4.35
N LEU A 41 25.95 -2.09 3.84
CA LEU A 41 25.74 -0.92 2.97
C LEU A 41 24.99 -1.29 1.67
N LYS A 42 25.29 -2.45 1.09
CA LYS A 42 24.59 -2.98 -0.09
C LYS A 42 23.12 -3.27 0.21
N LEU A 43 22.80 -3.90 1.35
CA LEU A 43 21.41 -4.14 1.77
C LEU A 43 20.65 -2.82 1.99
N TYR A 44 21.29 -1.82 2.60
CA TYR A 44 20.70 -0.48 2.75
C TYR A 44 20.44 0.20 1.40
N ALA A 45 21.34 0.05 0.42
CA ALA A 45 21.11 0.56 -0.93
C ALA A 45 19.89 -0.10 -1.58
N TRP A 46 19.79 -1.44 -1.50
CA TRP A 46 18.62 -2.18 -1.99
C TRP A 46 17.32 -1.80 -1.28
N HIS A 47 17.34 -1.68 0.05
CA HIS A 47 16.18 -1.26 0.84
C HIS A 47 15.72 0.14 0.43
N LYS A 48 16.64 1.09 0.24
CA LYS A 48 16.30 2.45 -0.23
C LYS A 48 15.64 2.45 -1.60
N TRP A 49 16.21 1.75 -2.58
CA TRP A 49 15.63 1.67 -3.92
C TRP A 49 14.28 0.93 -3.94
N ALA A 50 14.14 -0.15 -3.16
CA ALA A 50 12.87 -0.82 -2.97
C ALA A 50 11.82 0.10 -2.33
N GLY A 51 12.22 0.93 -1.36
CA GLY A 51 11.37 1.95 -0.75
C GLY A 51 10.91 3.03 -1.74
N VAL A 52 11.82 3.51 -2.60
CA VAL A 52 11.46 4.45 -3.69
C VAL A 52 10.47 3.81 -4.67
N THR A 53 10.69 2.56 -5.07
CA THR A 53 9.75 1.83 -5.93
C THR A 53 8.39 1.69 -5.27
N ALA A 54 8.34 1.31 -3.99
CA ALA A 54 7.09 1.23 -3.24
C ALA A 54 6.37 2.58 -3.16
N PHE A 55 7.11 3.68 -2.94
CA PHE A 55 6.56 5.04 -2.94
C PHE A 55 5.92 5.41 -4.29
N VAL A 56 6.60 5.12 -5.41
CA VAL A 56 6.04 5.35 -6.75
C VAL A 56 4.77 4.50 -6.97
N LEU A 57 4.76 3.25 -6.52
CA LEU A 57 3.57 2.40 -6.62
C LEU A 57 2.40 2.90 -5.76
N VAL A 58 2.66 3.51 -4.59
CA VAL A 58 1.63 4.21 -3.81
C VAL A 58 1.04 5.37 -4.60
N LEU A 59 1.88 6.21 -5.23
CA LEU A 59 1.39 7.31 -6.06
C LEU A 59 0.54 6.82 -7.23
N LEU A 60 0.97 5.75 -7.90
CA LEU A 60 0.19 5.10 -8.96
C LEU A 60 -1.16 4.60 -8.43
N ARG A 61 -1.18 3.95 -7.26
CA ARG A 61 -2.41 3.46 -6.62
C ARG A 61 -3.35 4.61 -6.28
N LEU A 62 -2.84 5.72 -5.76
CA LEU A 62 -3.63 6.91 -5.44
C LEU A 62 -4.19 7.56 -6.71
N ALA A 63 -3.37 7.72 -7.74
CA ALA A 63 -3.81 8.22 -9.05
C ALA A 63 -4.91 7.33 -9.64
N TRP A 64 -4.76 6.00 -9.55
CA TRP A 64 -5.78 5.05 -9.97
C TRP A 64 -7.09 5.24 -9.20
N ARG A 65 -7.03 5.40 -7.87
CA ARG A 65 -8.20 5.63 -7.02
C ARG A 65 -8.92 6.94 -7.35
N VAL A 66 -8.18 8.00 -7.70
CA VAL A 66 -8.79 9.27 -8.12
C VAL A 66 -9.48 9.12 -9.49
N GLY A 67 -8.87 8.36 -10.41
CA GLY A 67 -9.45 8.09 -11.73
C GLY A 67 -10.60 7.09 -11.75
N HIS A 68 -10.67 6.18 -10.77
CA HIS A 68 -11.66 5.10 -10.71
C HIS A 68 -12.46 5.17 -9.42
N ARG A 69 -13.72 5.63 -9.53
CA ARG A 69 -14.63 5.69 -8.38
C ARG A 69 -14.79 4.29 -7.77
N PRO A 70 -14.55 4.12 -6.47
CA PRO A 70 -14.79 2.85 -5.80
C PRO A 70 -16.28 2.49 -5.84
N PRO A 71 -16.61 1.19 -5.78
CA PRO A 71 -17.99 0.72 -5.73
C PRO A 71 -18.81 1.43 -4.63
N PRO A 72 -20.09 1.72 -4.86
CA PRO A 72 -20.93 2.38 -3.86
C PRO A 72 -21.06 1.51 -2.61
N LEU A 73 -21.04 2.15 -1.44
CA LEU A 73 -21.27 1.48 -0.16
C LEU A 73 -22.70 0.88 -0.11
N PRO A 74 -22.92 -0.24 0.60
CA PRO A 74 -24.24 -0.83 0.74
C PRO A 74 -25.25 0.17 1.32
N ALA A 75 -26.44 0.24 0.73
CA ALA A 75 -27.48 1.18 1.16
C ALA A 75 -27.93 0.96 2.62
N ALA A 76 -27.81 -0.28 3.13
CA ALA A 76 -28.16 -0.64 4.50
C ALA A 76 -27.08 -0.28 5.55
N MET A 77 -25.94 0.28 5.14
CA MET A 77 -24.85 0.62 6.06
C MET A 77 -25.21 1.87 6.90
N PRO A 78 -25.10 1.82 8.24
CA PRO A 78 -25.28 2.99 9.12
C PRO A 78 -24.30 4.12 8.79
N ASP A 79 -24.75 5.38 8.94
CA ASP A 79 -23.96 6.54 8.49
C ASP A 79 -22.65 6.73 9.27
N TRP A 80 -22.57 6.29 10.53
CA TRP A 80 -21.33 6.29 11.30
C TRP A 80 -20.30 5.30 10.74
N GLN A 81 -20.73 4.16 10.18
CA GLN A 81 -19.83 3.20 9.51
C GLN A 81 -19.31 3.77 8.19
N LYS A 82 -20.17 4.46 7.44
CA LYS A 82 -19.76 5.17 6.21
C LYS A 82 -18.73 6.26 6.55
N ALA A 83 -18.97 7.05 7.60
CA ALA A 83 -18.05 8.09 8.05
C ALA A 83 -16.70 7.51 8.52
N ALA A 84 -16.72 6.44 9.31
CA ALA A 84 -15.50 5.75 9.75
C ALA A 84 -14.73 5.14 8.58
N ALA A 85 -15.41 4.51 7.62
CA ALA A 85 -14.78 3.95 6.43
C ALA A 85 -14.10 5.05 5.60
N HIS A 86 -14.78 6.16 5.33
CA HIS A 86 -14.15 7.31 4.66
C HIS A 86 -12.97 7.86 5.45
N GLY A 87 -13.09 8.02 6.77
CA GLY A 87 -12.02 8.49 7.64
C GLY A 87 -10.77 7.62 7.57
N ILE A 88 -10.91 6.30 7.67
CA ILE A 88 -9.80 5.35 7.55
C ILE A 88 -9.16 5.44 6.16
N HIS A 89 -9.95 5.57 5.10
CA HIS A 89 -9.45 5.73 3.73
C HIS A 89 -8.78 7.08 3.42
N HIS A 90 -8.84 8.04 4.34
CA HIS A 90 -8.07 9.29 4.27
C HIS A 90 -6.82 9.26 5.14
N LEU A 91 -6.80 8.40 6.17
CA LEU A 91 -5.65 8.16 7.04
C LEU A 91 -4.65 7.15 6.47
N PHE A 92 -5.09 6.26 5.57
CA PHE A 92 -4.30 5.21 4.91
C PHE A 92 -4.69 5.06 3.42
#